data_AF-A0A165Z4P2-F1
#
_entry.id   AF-A0A165Z4P2-F1
#
_cell.length_a   1.000
_cell.length_b   1.000
_cell.length_c   1.000
_cell.angle_alpha   90.00
_cell.angle_beta   90.00
_cell.angle_gamma   90.00
#
_symmetry.space_group_name_H-M   'P 1'
#
loop_
_entity.id
_entity.type
_entity.pdbx_description
1 polymer ?
#
loop_
_entity_poly.entity_id
_entity_poly.type
_entity_poly.pdbx_seq_one_letter_code
_entity_poly.pdbx_strand_id
1 'polypeptide(L)'
;MPRPFLLVAGRKLSFAAAAIVFRVLSATAFFSVDLVITVLNVVLPQKPMGKVIPYPKPGAKGLWPQYRAPLESDSRSACPALNAMCNHGILARDGRKLSFKDISAAIQDTYNFSPTFSFFVPHYAAQMLGRDYFKDTVDLNDFNVHNGIEHDASLTRMDHCHEPEQHPPHHHTIDRLLNCATGIDPLSSRGRKLLTDSDLAVFSGIRRVESRLTNPQYTLDTFHKLFGSNNAATMTTIFGGKLDDLSVWLKEERLPDGWEPRRRDRFGVSMLSFNRHVLAVELAVEEPDPKFVRASMKEQMLR
;
A
#
# COMPACT_ATOMS: atom_id res chain seq x y z
N MET A 1 46.88 16.97 -22.86
CA MET A 1 46.81 18.04 -21.84
C MET A 1 45.81 17.62 -20.76
N PRO A 2 46.17 17.63 -19.47
CA PRO A 2 45.21 17.38 -18.39
C PRO A 2 44.16 18.50 -18.36
N ARG A 3 42.87 18.15 -18.34
CA ARG A 3 41.80 19.15 -18.14
C ARG A 3 42.03 19.81 -16.77
N PRO A 4 42.01 21.15 -16.66
CA PRO A 4 42.26 21.81 -15.39
C PRO A 4 41.20 21.38 -14.38
N PHE A 5 41.66 20.81 -13.27
CA PHE A 5 40.84 20.27 -12.18
C PHE A 5 39.68 21.20 -11.78
N LEU A 6 39.94 22.51 -11.76
CA LEU A 6 38.96 23.56 -11.45
C LEU A 6 37.78 23.61 -12.43
N LEU A 7 38.01 23.35 -13.71
CA LEU A 7 36.96 23.37 -14.74
C LEU A 7 36.07 22.12 -14.65
N VAL A 8 36.66 20.96 -14.28
CA VAL A 8 35.91 19.73 -14.00
C VAL A 8 35.11 19.85 -12.71
N ALA A 9 35.71 20.41 -11.64
CA ALA A 9 35.06 20.65 -10.36
C ALA A 9 33.91 21.66 -10.48
N GLY A 10 34.13 22.78 -11.18
CA GLY A 10 33.11 23.78 -11.44
C GLY A 10 31.91 23.23 -12.23
N ARG A 11 32.16 22.37 -13.23
CA ARG A 11 31.09 21.67 -13.96
C ARG A 11 30.32 20.70 -13.07
N LYS A 12 31.01 19.92 -12.22
CA LYS A 12 30.34 19.00 -11.28
C LYS A 12 29.46 19.76 -10.28
N LEU A 13 29.95 20.88 -9.76
CA LEU A 13 29.19 21.74 -8.85
C LEU A 13 27.98 22.37 -9.55
N SER A 14 28.11 22.85 -10.78
CA SER A 14 26.97 23.42 -11.52
C SER A 14 25.93 22.36 -11.89
N PHE A 15 26.35 21.15 -12.29
CA PHE A 15 25.44 20.03 -12.51
C PHE A 15 24.73 19.62 -11.22
N ALA A 16 25.44 19.56 -10.09
CA ALA A 16 24.84 19.24 -8.80
C ALA A 16 23.81 20.31 -8.38
N ALA A 17 24.15 21.59 -8.53
CA ALA A 17 23.24 22.69 -8.24
C ALA A 17 21.99 22.66 -9.15
N ALA A 18 22.16 22.46 -10.46
CA ALA A 18 21.06 22.33 -11.40
C ALA A 18 20.16 21.12 -11.07
N ALA A 19 20.75 19.98 -10.68
CA ALA A 19 20.01 18.79 -10.26
C ALA A 19 19.19 19.04 -8.98
N ILE A 20 19.74 19.77 -8.00
CA ILE A 20 19.01 20.18 -6.79
C ILE A 20 17.84 21.09 -7.15
N VAL A 21 18.09 22.13 -7.96
CA VAL A 21 17.03 23.06 -8.41
C VAL A 21 15.92 22.31 -9.14
N PHE A 22 16.28 21.42 -10.07
CA PHE A 22 15.31 20.60 -10.78
C PHE A 22 14.49 19.73 -9.82
N ARG A 23 15.12 19.04 -8.86
CA ARG A 23 14.42 18.23 -7.85
C ARG A 23 13.44 19.06 -7.02
N VAL A 24 13.86 20.24 -6.57
CA VAL A 24 12.99 21.15 -5.79
C VAL A 24 11.82 21.59 -6.63
N LEU A 25 12.03 22.06 -7.86
CA LEU A 25 10.96 22.49 -8.76
C LEU A 25 9.99 21.35 -9.09
N SER A 26 10.49 20.15 -9.38
CA SER A 26 9.66 18.98 -9.64
C SER A 26 8.83 18.58 -8.41
N ALA A 27 9.44 18.58 -7.21
CA ALA A 27 8.72 18.30 -5.98
C ALA A 27 7.65 19.36 -5.69
N THR A 28 7.98 20.65 -5.83
CA THR A 28 7.03 21.76 -5.66
C THR A 28 5.86 21.64 -6.63
N ALA A 29 6.12 21.36 -7.91
CA ALA A 29 5.07 21.15 -8.90
C ALA A 29 4.19 19.94 -8.55
N PHE A 30 4.80 18.81 -8.16
CA PHE A 30 4.08 17.62 -7.75
C PHE A 30 3.14 17.88 -6.57
N PHE A 31 3.64 18.48 -5.49
CA PHE A 31 2.84 18.79 -4.30
C PHE A 31 1.78 19.87 -4.57
N SER A 32 2.05 20.79 -5.50
CA SER A 32 1.07 21.78 -5.94
C SER A 32 -0.09 21.14 -6.70
N VAL A 33 0.19 20.18 -7.60
CA VAL A 33 -0.85 19.40 -8.29
C VAL A 33 -1.67 18.58 -7.28
N ASP A 34 -1.02 17.91 -6.33
CA ASP A 34 -1.72 17.14 -5.30
C ASP A 34 -2.60 18.02 -4.39
N LEU A 35 -2.12 19.22 -4.03
CA LEU A 35 -2.90 20.20 -3.29
C LEU A 35 -4.14 20.66 -4.09
N VAL A 36 -3.97 20.95 -5.38
CA VAL A 36 -5.10 21.31 -6.26
C VAL A 36 -6.11 20.17 -6.32
N ILE A 37 -5.67 18.91 -6.52
CA ILE A 37 -6.55 17.73 -6.50
C ILE A 37 -7.29 17.63 -5.17
N THR A 38 -6.59 17.83 -4.05
CA THR A 38 -7.17 17.78 -2.70
C THR A 38 -8.27 18.83 -2.53
N VAL A 39 -7.99 20.08 -2.90
CA VAL A 39 -8.97 21.18 -2.83
C VAL A 39 -10.16 20.90 -3.74
N LEU A 40 -9.92 20.46 -4.98
CA LEU A 40 -10.99 20.12 -5.91
C LEU A 40 -11.87 18.97 -5.40
N ASN A 41 -11.30 17.95 -4.77
CA ASN A 41 -12.05 16.86 -4.17
C ASN A 41 -12.94 17.30 -2.99
N VAL A 42 -12.57 18.39 -2.29
CA VAL A 42 -13.39 18.95 -1.20
C VAL A 42 -14.56 19.75 -1.74
N VAL A 43 -14.36 20.54 -2.81
CA VAL A 43 -15.38 21.47 -3.32
C VAL A 43 -16.30 20.86 -4.39
N LEU A 44 -15.84 19.83 -5.11
CA LEU A 44 -16.64 19.17 -6.15
C LEU A 44 -17.43 17.99 -5.60
N PRO A 45 -18.59 17.66 -6.20
CA PRO A 45 -19.36 16.50 -5.79
C PRO A 45 -18.58 15.20 -5.99
N GLN A 46 -18.72 14.30 -5.02
CA GLN A 46 -18.21 12.93 -5.11
C GLN A 46 -18.82 12.17 -6.30
N LYS A 47 -18.09 11.19 -6.82
CA LYS A 47 -18.60 10.25 -7.82
C LYS A 47 -19.84 9.51 -7.27
N PRO A 48 -20.90 9.29 -8.06
CA PRO A 48 -22.06 8.52 -7.59
C PRO A 48 -21.67 7.09 -7.19
N MET A 49 -22.38 6.51 -6.22
CA MET A 49 -22.28 5.07 -5.92
C MET A 49 -22.60 4.24 -7.17
N GLY A 50 -21.90 3.13 -7.35
CA GLY A 50 -21.93 2.27 -8.53
C GLY A 50 -21.21 2.84 -9.77
N LYS A 51 -20.62 4.04 -9.65
CA LYS A 51 -19.95 4.77 -10.74
C LYS A 51 -18.57 5.30 -10.33
N VAL A 52 -17.97 4.76 -9.28
CA VAL A 52 -16.62 5.16 -8.84
C VAL A 52 -15.59 4.80 -9.92
N ILE A 53 -15.72 3.59 -10.44
CA ILE A 53 -14.98 3.08 -11.59
C ILE A 53 -15.80 3.36 -12.85
N PRO A 54 -15.29 4.16 -13.79
CA PRO A 54 -16.05 4.54 -14.99
C PRO A 54 -16.10 3.39 -16.01
N TYR A 55 -17.23 3.21 -16.69
CA TYR A 55 -17.31 2.34 -17.87
C TYR A 55 -16.44 2.91 -19.02
N PRO A 56 -15.73 2.08 -19.81
CA PRO A 56 -15.72 0.60 -19.82
C PRO A 56 -14.58 -0.04 -19.00
N LYS A 57 -14.05 0.62 -17.96
CA LYS A 57 -12.91 0.08 -17.20
C LYS A 57 -13.29 -1.21 -16.44
N PRO A 58 -12.32 -2.15 -16.26
CA PRO A 58 -12.49 -3.31 -15.40
C PRO A 58 -13.01 -2.90 -14.01
N GLY A 59 -14.05 -3.58 -13.49
CA GLY A 59 -14.65 -3.24 -12.19
C GLY A 59 -15.80 -2.23 -12.26
N ALA A 60 -16.10 -1.65 -13.43
CA ALA A 60 -17.30 -0.83 -13.58
C ALA A 60 -18.56 -1.64 -13.17
N LYS A 61 -19.42 -1.05 -12.33
CA LYS A 61 -20.57 -1.72 -11.69
C LYS A 61 -20.19 -2.90 -10.77
N GLY A 62 -18.96 -2.96 -10.29
CA GLY A 62 -18.43 -4.08 -9.49
C GLY A 62 -18.19 -5.36 -10.28
N LEU A 63 -18.12 -5.25 -11.61
CA LEU A 63 -17.87 -6.38 -12.51
C LEU A 63 -16.38 -6.47 -12.83
N TRP A 64 -15.68 -7.25 -12.02
CA TRP A 64 -14.25 -7.50 -12.20
C TRP A 64 -14.01 -8.59 -13.24
N PRO A 65 -12.90 -8.54 -14.00
CA PRO A 65 -12.50 -9.65 -14.84
C PRO A 65 -12.38 -10.95 -14.02
N GLN A 66 -12.48 -12.11 -14.66
CA GLN A 66 -12.47 -13.39 -13.95
C GLN A 66 -11.21 -13.57 -13.08
N TYR A 67 -11.41 -13.83 -11.79
CA TYR A 67 -10.34 -14.24 -10.88
C TYR A 67 -9.74 -15.59 -11.30
N ARG A 68 -8.42 -15.69 -11.22
CA ARG A 68 -7.67 -16.94 -11.28
C ARG A 68 -6.59 -16.88 -10.21
N ALA A 69 -6.53 -17.92 -9.37
CA ALA A 69 -5.44 -18.06 -8.42
C ALA A 69 -4.09 -18.07 -9.16
N PRO A 70 -3.03 -17.49 -8.57
CA PRO A 70 -1.71 -17.48 -9.19
C PRO A 70 -1.19 -18.91 -9.33
N LEU A 71 -0.47 -19.18 -10.42
CA LEU A 71 0.35 -20.37 -10.54
C LEU A 71 1.62 -20.21 -9.72
N GLU A 72 2.28 -21.31 -9.37
CA GLU A 72 3.58 -21.31 -8.68
C GLU A 72 4.66 -20.56 -9.48
N SER A 73 4.56 -20.55 -10.81
CA SER A 73 5.48 -19.81 -11.69
C SER A 73 5.22 -18.30 -11.76
N ASP A 74 4.05 -17.85 -11.29
CA ASP A 74 3.64 -16.44 -11.38
C ASP A 74 4.34 -15.61 -10.31
N SER A 75 4.80 -14.43 -10.71
CA SER A 75 5.46 -13.47 -9.81
C SER A 75 4.43 -12.72 -8.98
N ARG A 76 4.60 -12.72 -7.65
CA ARG A 76 3.76 -12.00 -6.69
C ARG A 76 4.60 -11.27 -5.65
N SER A 77 4.00 -10.27 -5.01
CA SER A 77 4.67 -9.39 -4.04
C SER A 77 4.02 -9.48 -2.65
N ALA A 78 4.57 -8.81 -1.65
CA ALA A 78 3.92 -8.61 -0.35
C ALA A 78 2.66 -7.69 -0.43
N CYS A 79 2.39 -7.07 -1.59
CA CYS A 79 1.28 -6.15 -1.78
C CYS A 79 0.00 -6.88 -2.26
N PRO A 80 -1.05 -7.00 -1.41
CA PRO A 80 -2.30 -7.66 -1.80
C PRO A 80 -3.03 -6.93 -2.94
N ALA A 81 -2.87 -5.59 -3.03
CA ALA A 81 -3.51 -4.81 -4.10
C ALA A 81 -2.99 -5.16 -5.50
N LEU A 82 -1.67 -5.26 -5.67
CA LEU A 82 -1.04 -5.58 -6.95
C LEU A 82 -1.27 -7.04 -7.33
N ASN A 83 -1.18 -7.94 -6.35
CA ASN A 83 -1.43 -9.35 -6.54
C ASN A 83 -2.87 -9.60 -7.00
N ALA A 84 -3.86 -8.93 -6.38
CA ALA A 84 -5.25 -9.00 -6.83
C ALA A 84 -5.44 -8.53 -8.27
N MET A 85 -4.82 -7.41 -8.66
CA MET A 85 -4.89 -6.95 -10.05
C MET A 85 -4.30 -7.96 -11.04
N CYS A 86 -3.21 -8.66 -10.70
CA CYS A 86 -2.66 -9.74 -11.55
C CYS A 86 -3.58 -10.97 -11.56
N ASN A 87 -4.14 -11.37 -10.42
CA ASN A 87 -5.07 -12.50 -10.31
C ASN A 87 -6.38 -12.27 -11.10
N HIS A 88 -6.78 -11.01 -11.29
CA HIS A 88 -7.88 -10.63 -12.18
C HIS A 88 -7.43 -10.38 -13.63
N GLY A 89 -6.14 -10.29 -13.94
CA GLY A 89 -5.68 -9.93 -15.28
C GLY A 89 -5.91 -8.46 -15.64
N ILE A 90 -6.04 -7.59 -14.64
CA ILE A 90 -5.99 -6.12 -14.80
C ILE A 90 -4.55 -5.70 -15.10
N LEU A 91 -3.60 -6.36 -14.45
CA LEU A 91 -2.18 -6.39 -14.83
C LEU A 91 -1.86 -7.75 -15.46
N ALA A 92 -0.66 -7.91 -16.04
CA ALA A 92 -0.23 -9.20 -16.59
C ALA A 92 -0.34 -10.30 -15.52
N ARG A 93 -1.00 -11.41 -15.86
CA ARG A 93 -1.36 -12.45 -14.88
C ARG A 93 -0.15 -13.14 -14.25
N ASP A 94 0.90 -13.32 -15.05
CA ASP A 94 2.17 -13.85 -14.58
C ASP A 94 2.91 -12.87 -13.66
N GLY A 95 2.46 -11.61 -13.54
CA GLY A 95 3.07 -10.59 -12.69
C GLY A 95 4.47 -10.17 -13.17
N ARG A 96 4.80 -10.40 -14.45
CA ARG A 96 6.14 -10.16 -15.00
C ARG A 96 6.15 -9.03 -16.01
N LYS A 97 7.31 -8.40 -16.17
CA LYS A 97 7.57 -7.34 -17.15
C LYS A 97 6.51 -6.23 -17.15
N LEU A 98 6.01 -5.88 -15.97
CA LEU A 98 5.04 -4.82 -15.78
C LEU A 98 5.73 -3.46 -15.95
N SER A 99 5.21 -2.57 -16.79
CA SER A 99 5.72 -1.20 -16.80
C SER A 99 5.20 -0.44 -15.58
N PHE A 100 6.01 0.45 -15.00
CA PHE A 100 5.57 1.24 -13.84
C PHE A 100 4.37 2.14 -14.18
N LYS A 101 4.26 2.59 -15.44
CA LYS A 101 3.10 3.36 -15.93
C LYS A 101 1.81 2.55 -15.92
N ASP A 102 1.87 1.27 -16.31
CA ASP A 102 0.70 0.39 -16.31
C ASP A 102 0.26 0.10 -14.87
N ILE A 103 1.23 -0.09 -13.96
CA ILE A 103 0.96 -0.22 -12.52
C ILE A 103 0.26 1.04 -12.00
N SER A 104 0.78 2.24 -12.30
CA SER A 104 0.16 3.51 -11.90
C SER A 104 -1.27 3.66 -12.43
N ALA A 105 -1.50 3.36 -13.70
CA ALA A 105 -2.84 3.43 -14.29
C ALA A 105 -3.80 2.42 -13.62
N ALA A 106 -3.35 1.19 -13.39
CA ALA A 106 -4.14 0.15 -12.76
C ALA A 106 -4.51 0.48 -11.30
N ILE A 107 -3.59 1.03 -10.51
CA ILE A 107 -3.84 1.48 -9.13
C ILE A 107 -4.93 2.57 -9.12
N GLN A 108 -4.78 3.58 -9.98
CA GLN A 108 -5.74 4.67 -10.10
C GLN A 108 -7.14 4.14 -10.44
N ASP A 109 -7.22 3.26 -11.43
CA ASP A 109 -8.49 2.80 -11.98
C ASP A 109 -9.21 1.79 -11.07
N THR A 110 -8.45 0.93 -10.40
CA THR A 110 -9.00 -0.14 -9.55
C THR A 110 -9.41 0.38 -8.18
N TYR A 111 -8.59 1.25 -7.57
CA TYR A 111 -8.75 1.66 -6.17
C TYR A 111 -9.18 3.13 -6.02
N ASN A 112 -9.36 3.86 -7.12
CA ASN A 112 -9.70 5.29 -7.10
C ASN A 112 -8.70 6.14 -6.30
N PHE A 113 -7.41 5.81 -6.39
CA PHE A 113 -6.35 6.72 -5.97
C PHE A 113 -6.16 7.84 -6.99
N SER A 114 -5.68 8.99 -6.54
CA SER A 114 -5.37 10.11 -7.43
C SER A 114 -4.21 9.81 -8.38
N PRO A 115 -4.07 10.56 -9.49
CA PRO A 115 -2.89 10.48 -10.35
C PRO A 115 -1.58 10.69 -9.60
N THR A 116 -1.55 11.62 -8.64
CA THR A 116 -0.36 11.93 -7.84
C THR A 116 0.02 10.76 -6.94
N PHE A 117 -0.93 10.17 -6.22
CA PHE A 117 -0.69 8.98 -5.41
C PHE A 117 -0.23 7.80 -6.28
N SER A 118 -0.96 7.55 -7.37
CA SER A 118 -0.73 6.40 -8.24
C SER A 118 0.58 6.52 -9.02
N PHE A 119 1.10 7.73 -9.23
CA PHE A 119 2.45 7.96 -9.75
C PHE A 119 3.53 7.77 -8.67
N PHE A 120 3.32 8.33 -7.47
CA PHE A 120 4.35 8.40 -6.44
C PHE A 120 4.85 7.01 -6.01
N VAL A 121 3.96 6.08 -5.70
CA VAL A 121 4.35 4.76 -5.17
C VAL A 121 5.14 3.95 -6.20
N PRO A 122 4.70 3.77 -7.46
CA PRO A 122 5.50 3.06 -8.45
C PRO A 122 6.76 3.82 -8.88
N HIS A 123 6.76 5.16 -8.86
CA HIS A 123 7.97 5.95 -9.11
C HIS A 123 9.03 5.74 -8.02
N TYR A 124 8.62 5.74 -6.75
CA TYR A 124 9.49 5.42 -5.63
C TYR A 124 10.03 3.98 -5.75
N ALA A 125 9.17 3.02 -6.08
CA ALA A 125 9.58 1.62 -6.28
C ALA A 125 10.60 1.47 -7.42
N ALA A 126 10.42 2.20 -8.53
CA ALA A 126 11.41 2.24 -9.61
C ALA A 126 12.77 2.76 -9.14
N GLN A 127 12.78 3.88 -8.40
CA GLN A 127 14.01 4.46 -7.85
C GLN A 127 14.72 3.52 -6.87
N MET A 128 13.95 2.90 -5.96
CA MET A 128 14.46 1.90 -5.01
C MET A 128 15.14 0.73 -5.73
N LEU A 129 14.57 0.26 -6.84
CA LEU A 129 15.11 -0.84 -7.65
C LEU A 129 16.18 -0.40 -8.66
N GLY A 130 16.56 0.88 -8.69
CA GLY A 130 17.51 1.42 -9.66
C GLY A 130 17.01 1.37 -11.12
N ARG A 131 15.69 1.43 -11.32
CA ARG A 131 15.02 1.35 -12.62
C ARG A 131 14.46 2.71 -13.07
N ASP A 132 14.35 2.89 -14.38
CA ASP A 132 13.70 4.05 -14.99
C ASP A 132 12.18 3.84 -15.08
N TYR A 133 11.42 4.69 -14.38
CA TYR A 133 9.95 4.63 -14.35
C TYR A 133 9.30 4.62 -15.75
N PHE A 134 9.88 5.29 -16.74
CA PHE A 134 9.27 5.47 -18.05
C PHE A 134 9.60 4.36 -19.05
N LYS A 135 10.74 3.69 -18.86
CA LYS A 135 11.33 2.77 -19.84
C LYS A 135 11.39 1.33 -19.35
N ASP A 136 11.66 1.14 -18.07
CA ASP A 136 11.90 -0.19 -17.53
C ASP A 136 10.61 -0.86 -17.10
N THR A 137 10.73 -2.17 -16.88
CA THR A 137 9.66 -3.02 -16.36
C THR A 137 10.08 -3.64 -15.05
N VAL A 138 9.17 -4.33 -14.37
CA VAL A 138 9.40 -4.98 -13.08
C VAL A 138 8.58 -6.26 -12.99
N ASP A 139 9.12 -7.27 -12.30
CA ASP A 139 8.35 -8.44 -11.89
C ASP A 139 7.87 -8.19 -10.45
N LEU A 140 6.63 -8.58 -10.09
CA LEU A 140 6.09 -8.25 -8.76
C LEU A 140 6.98 -8.69 -7.59
N ASN A 141 7.64 -9.85 -7.71
CA ASN A 141 8.58 -10.34 -6.70
C ASN A 141 9.77 -9.40 -6.45
N ASP A 142 10.13 -8.53 -7.41
CA ASP A 142 11.18 -7.52 -7.21
C ASP A 142 10.81 -6.54 -6.07
N PHE A 143 9.53 -6.36 -5.76
CA PHE A 143 9.09 -5.51 -4.63
C PHE A 143 9.28 -6.15 -3.26
N ASN A 144 9.65 -7.43 -3.18
CA ASN A 144 9.92 -8.15 -1.93
C ASN A 144 11.34 -7.94 -1.40
N VAL A 145 12.10 -6.97 -1.96
CA VAL A 145 13.41 -6.61 -1.42
C VAL A 145 13.25 -6.08 0.01
N HIS A 146 13.80 -6.83 0.96
CA HIS A 146 13.72 -6.51 2.38
C HIS A 146 14.36 -5.15 2.68
N ASN A 147 13.71 -4.35 3.53
CA ASN A 147 14.05 -2.97 3.83
C ASN A 147 14.01 -2.00 2.63
N GLY A 148 13.41 -2.42 1.51
CA GLY A 148 12.95 -1.52 0.47
C GLY A 148 11.60 -0.91 0.87
N ILE A 149 10.55 -1.33 0.16
CA ILE A 149 9.15 -1.09 0.56
C ILE A 149 8.69 -2.19 1.53
N GLU A 150 9.11 -3.43 1.29
CA GLU A 150 8.88 -4.55 2.21
C GLU A 150 9.57 -4.28 3.55
N HIS A 151 8.87 -4.59 4.64
CA HIS A 151 9.30 -4.27 6.00
C HIS A 151 8.73 -5.26 7.03
N ASP A 152 9.46 -5.40 8.13
CA ASP A 152 9.04 -6.19 9.29
C ASP A 152 7.75 -5.65 9.94
N ALA A 153 7.14 -6.43 10.84
CA ALA A 153 5.91 -6.07 11.54
C ALA A 153 4.73 -5.76 10.60
N SER A 154 4.75 -6.38 9.41
CA SER A 154 3.64 -6.35 8.47
C SER A 154 2.35 -6.89 9.11
N LEU A 155 1.21 -6.31 8.72
CA LEU A 155 -0.11 -6.66 9.25
C LEU A 155 -0.63 -8.02 8.76
N THR A 156 -0.07 -8.52 7.66
CA THR A 156 -0.63 -9.67 6.93
C THR A 156 0.43 -10.65 6.44
N ARG A 157 1.71 -10.37 6.70
CA ARG A 157 2.88 -11.17 6.32
C ARG A 157 3.73 -11.45 7.56
N MET A 158 4.50 -12.51 7.51
CA MET A 158 5.54 -12.80 8.50
C MET A 158 6.81 -12.01 8.15
N ASP A 159 7.60 -11.64 9.14
CA ASP A 159 8.89 -10.99 8.91
C ASP A 159 9.80 -11.87 8.05
N HIS A 160 10.67 -11.25 7.25
CA HIS A 160 11.56 -11.95 6.31
C HIS A 160 12.45 -13.01 6.97
N CYS A 161 12.85 -12.80 8.23
CA CYS A 161 13.66 -13.77 8.97
C CYS A 161 12.94 -15.09 9.26
N HIS A 162 11.60 -15.09 9.28
CA HIS A 162 10.76 -16.26 9.54
C HIS A 162 10.24 -16.88 8.24
N GLU A 163 9.98 -16.05 7.23
CA GLU A 163 9.46 -16.46 5.93
C GLU A 163 10.17 -15.66 4.82
N PRO A 164 11.15 -16.22 4.11
CA PRO A 164 11.86 -15.49 3.06
C PRO A 164 10.96 -15.10 1.88
N GLU A 165 9.98 -15.95 1.55
CA GLU A 165 9.02 -15.69 0.47
C GLU A 165 7.91 -14.78 0.98
N GLN A 166 8.02 -13.47 0.70
CA GLN A 166 7.12 -12.46 1.27
C GLN A 166 5.76 -12.33 0.55
N HIS A 167 5.56 -13.05 -0.55
CA HIS A 167 4.33 -12.95 -1.32
C HIS A 167 3.10 -13.64 -0.69
N PRO A 168 3.19 -14.83 -0.04
CA PRO A 168 2.03 -15.52 0.49
C PRO A 168 1.38 -14.73 1.64
N PRO A 169 0.04 -14.63 1.67
CA PRO A 169 -0.66 -14.05 2.81
C PRO A 169 -0.56 -14.98 4.03
N HIS A 170 -0.19 -14.44 5.19
CA HIS A 170 -0.16 -15.22 6.44
C HIS A 170 -1.56 -15.22 7.09
N HIS A 171 -2.36 -16.25 6.76
CA HIS A 171 -3.78 -16.34 7.11
C HIS A 171 -4.05 -16.19 8.61
N HIS A 172 -3.24 -16.81 9.47
CA HIS A 172 -3.41 -16.68 10.92
C HIS A 172 -3.26 -15.23 11.41
N THR A 173 -2.29 -14.47 10.89
CA THR A 173 -2.15 -13.04 11.24
C THR A 173 -3.31 -12.22 10.70
N ILE A 174 -3.78 -12.52 9.48
CA ILE A 174 -4.95 -11.86 8.88
C ILE A 174 -6.20 -12.13 9.73
N ASP A 175 -6.40 -13.35 10.20
CA ASP A 175 -7.52 -13.69 11.08
C ASP A 175 -7.46 -12.93 12.40
N ARG A 176 -6.28 -12.83 13.01
CA ARG A 176 -6.09 -12.01 14.22
C ARG A 176 -6.41 -10.53 13.97
N LEU A 177 -5.99 -9.99 12.84
CA LEU A 177 -6.29 -8.61 12.43
C LEU A 177 -7.80 -8.39 12.26
N LEU A 178 -8.50 -9.27 11.55
CA LEU A 178 -9.93 -9.09 11.32
C LEU A 178 -10.75 -9.31 12.60
N ASN A 179 -10.30 -10.21 13.47
CA ASN A 179 -10.96 -10.49 14.75
C ASN A 179 -10.79 -9.38 15.79
N CYS A 180 -9.81 -8.46 15.64
CA CYS A 180 -9.68 -7.32 16.54
C CYS A 180 -10.68 -6.19 16.27
N ALA A 181 -11.49 -6.29 15.21
CA ALA A 181 -12.45 -5.26 14.82
C ALA A 181 -13.46 -4.94 15.93
N THR A 182 -13.55 -3.66 16.27
CA THR A 182 -14.46 -3.12 17.29
C THR A 182 -15.55 -2.21 16.73
N GLY A 183 -15.36 -1.66 15.53
CA GLY A 183 -16.33 -0.78 14.88
C GLY A 183 -17.63 -1.50 14.51
N ILE A 184 -18.71 -0.74 14.40
CA ILE A 184 -20.03 -1.24 13.94
C ILE A 184 -20.41 -0.48 12.68
N ASP A 185 -20.83 -1.22 11.64
CA ASP A 185 -21.32 -0.65 10.38
C ASP A 185 -22.66 0.06 10.63
N PRO A 186 -22.71 1.41 10.54
CA PRO A 186 -23.95 2.15 10.80
C PRO A 186 -25.03 1.87 9.75
N LEU A 187 -24.66 1.31 8.59
CA LEU A 187 -25.59 0.94 7.52
C LEU A 187 -26.08 -0.51 7.64
N SER A 188 -25.56 -1.28 8.60
CA SER A 188 -25.96 -2.67 8.80
C SER A 188 -27.07 -2.78 9.83
N SER A 189 -28.23 -3.28 9.41
CA SER A 189 -29.33 -3.65 10.31
C SER A 189 -29.01 -4.83 11.24
N ARG A 190 -27.94 -5.58 10.98
CA ARG A 190 -27.49 -6.74 11.77
C ARG A 190 -26.28 -6.44 12.65
N GLY A 191 -25.85 -5.17 12.75
CA GLY A 191 -24.69 -4.79 13.55
C GLY A 191 -23.39 -5.43 13.07
N ARG A 192 -23.18 -5.54 11.75
CA ARG A 192 -21.92 -6.06 11.20
C ARG A 192 -20.74 -5.23 11.71
N LYS A 193 -19.64 -5.91 12.05
CA LYS A 193 -18.42 -5.25 12.52
C LYS A 193 -17.64 -4.61 11.37
N LEU A 194 -16.89 -3.57 11.71
CA LEU A 194 -15.90 -2.91 10.85
C LEU A 194 -14.57 -2.81 11.58
N LEU A 195 -13.48 -3.00 10.83
CA LEU A 195 -12.15 -2.63 11.27
C LEU A 195 -12.03 -1.10 11.28
N THR A 196 -11.52 -0.54 12.37
CA THR A 196 -11.31 0.91 12.53
C THR A 196 -9.83 1.28 12.48
N ASP A 197 -9.52 2.57 12.33
CA ASP A 197 -8.15 3.06 12.41
C ASP A 197 -7.53 2.82 13.79
N SER A 198 -8.34 2.87 14.85
CA SER A 198 -7.92 2.54 16.21
C SER A 198 -7.53 1.05 16.32
N ASP A 199 -8.33 0.16 15.73
CA ASP A 199 -8.03 -1.28 15.72
C ASP A 199 -6.72 -1.56 14.97
N LEU A 200 -6.52 -0.88 13.84
CA LEU A 200 -5.31 -0.96 13.03
C LEU A 200 -4.07 -0.43 13.77
N ALA A 201 -4.20 0.69 14.49
CA ALA A 201 -3.10 1.25 15.26
C ALA A 201 -2.68 0.33 16.41
N VAL A 202 -3.66 -0.20 17.16
CA VAL A 202 -3.42 -1.19 18.22
C VAL A 202 -2.76 -2.45 17.67
N PHE A 203 -3.29 -3.00 16.56
CA PHE A 203 -2.71 -4.20 15.97
C PHE A 203 -1.30 -3.96 15.42
N SER A 204 -1.03 -2.78 14.85
CA SER A 204 0.31 -2.38 14.43
C SER A 204 1.29 -2.36 15.61
N GLY A 205 0.88 -1.81 16.76
CA GLY A 205 1.68 -1.82 17.99
C GLY A 205 2.00 -3.25 18.45
N ILE A 206 1.00 -4.15 18.44
CA ILE A 206 1.19 -5.57 18.75
C ILE A 206 2.21 -6.20 17.79
N ARG A 207 2.04 -6.02 16.47
CA ARG A 207 2.95 -6.59 15.46
C ARG A 207 4.39 -6.10 15.62
N ARG A 208 4.60 -4.82 15.95
CA ARG A 208 5.95 -4.26 16.23
C ARG A 208 6.62 -4.93 17.42
N VAL A 209 5.88 -5.14 18.51
CA VAL A 209 6.41 -5.80 19.71
C VAL A 209 6.66 -7.29 19.46
N GLU A 210 5.74 -7.98 18.79
CA GLU A 210 5.92 -9.40 18.40
C GLU A 210 7.18 -9.60 17.57
N SER A 211 7.35 -8.76 16.54
CA SER A 211 8.50 -8.79 15.64
C SER A 211 9.79 -8.55 16.42
N ARG A 212 9.85 -7.52 17.27
CA ARG A 212 11.04 -7.27 18.11
C ARG A 212 11.36 -8.40 19.08
N LEU A 213 10.37 -9.17 19.52
CA LEU A 213 10.54 -10.30 20.43
C LEU A 213 11.03 -11.57 19.74
N THR A 214 10.74 -11.77 18.46
CA THR A 214 11.02 -13.02 17.74
C THR A 214 12.01 -12.88 16.59
N ASN A 215 12.21 -11.68 16.07
CA ASN A 215 13.11 -11.38 14.96
C ASN A 215 14.40 -10.73 15.49
N PRO A 216 15.53 -11.47 15.56
CA PRO A 216 16.81 -10.91 15.98
C PRO A 216 17.41 -9.90 15.00
N GLN A 217 16.84 -9.82 13.78
CA GLN A 217 17.22 -8.89 12.71
C GLN A 217 16.19 -7.75 12.55
N TYR A 218 15.28 -7.57 13.52
CA TYR A 218 14.17 -6.63 13.43
C TYR A 218 14.61 -5.22 13.00
N THR A 219 14.00 -4.72 11.93
CA THR A 219 14.19 -3.36 11.43
C THR A 219 12.86 -2.72 11.08
N LEU A 220 12.62 -1.51 11.59
CA LEU A 220 11.45 -0.72 11.22
C LEU A 220 11.73 0.76 11.42
N ASP A 221 12.33 1.40 10.41
CA ASP A 221 12.67 2.81 10.47
C ASP A 221 11.42 3.72 10.39
N THR A 222 11.61 5.03 10.48
CA THR A 222 10.50 5.99 10.40
C THR A 222 9.74 5.91 9.06
N PHE A 223 10.44 5.65 7.96
CA PHE A 223 9.82 5.49 6.65
C PHE A 223 8.95 4.22 6.62
N HIS A 224 9.47 3.08 7.09
CA HIS A 224 8.72 1.82 7.14
C HIS A 224 7.55 1.86 8.12
N LYS A 225 7.66 2.58 9.25
CA LYS A 225 6.53 2.83 10.15
C LYS A 225 5.39 3.55 9.42
N LEU A 226 5.72 4.65 8.74
CA LEU A 226 4.75 5.42 7.96
C LEU A 226 4.18 4.62 6.79
N PHE A 227 5.00 3.79 6.13
CA PHE A 227 4.55 2.92 5.04
C PHE A 227 3.63 1.79 5.56
N GLY A 228 3.94 1.19 6.71
CA GLY A 228 3.07 0.24 7.39
C GLY A 228 1.72 0.84 7.76
N SER A 229 1.73 2.08 8.27
CA SER A 229 0.50 2.84 8.54
C SER A 229 -0.25 3.25 7.27
N ASN A 230 0.44 3.43 6.14
CA ASN A 230 -0.15 3.63 4.81
C ASN A 230 -0.89 2.36 4.34
N ASN A 231 -0.26 1.19 4.50
CA ASN A 231 -0.89 -0.11 4.23
C ASN A 231 -2.14 -0.32 5.10
N ALA A 232 -2.06 0.03 6.39
CA ALA A 232 -3.17 -0.03 7.33
C ALA A 232 -4.34 0.87 6.88
N ALA A 233 -4.06 2.17 6.67
CA ALA A 233 -5.02 3.18 6.26
C ALA A 233 -5.77 2.82 4.96
N THR A 234 -5.15 2.06 4.07
CA THR A 234 -5.79 1.57 2.84
C THR A 234 -7.02 0.71 3.14
N MET A 235 -6.98 -0.10 4.21
CA MET A 235 -8.08 -0.99 4.59
C MET A 235 -9.34 -0.22 5.00
N THR A 236 -9.18 0.85 5.79
CA THR A 236 -10.30 1.69 6.23
C THR A 236 -10.73 2.69 5.16
N THR A 237 -9.77 3.26 4.43
CA THR A 237 -10.05 4.26 3.40
C THR A 237 -10.71 3.63 2.18
N ILE A 238 -10.06 2.66 1.54
CA ILE A 238 -10.49 2.13 0.24
C ILE A 238 -11.59 1.07 0.40
N PHE A 239 -11.50 0.22 1.42
CA PHE A 239 -12.46 -0.85 1.67
C PHE A 239 -13.52 -0.50 2.73
N GLY A 240 -13.36 0.62 3.44
CA GLY A 240 -14.31 1.05 4.47
C GLY A 240 -14.23 0.21 5.75
N GLY A 241 -13.15 -0.57 5.95
CA GLY A 241 -13.03 -1.45 7.12
C GLY A 241 -13.95 -2.68 7.10
N LYS A 242 -14.64 -2.94 5.98
CA LYS A 242 -15.62 -4.03 5.88
C LYS A 242 -14.93 -5.38 5.90
N LEU A 243 -15.20 -6.17 6.94
CA LEU A 243 -14.52 -7.45 7.17
C LEU A 243 -14.76 -8.46 6.04
N ASP A 244 -15.98 -8.50 5.48
CA ASP A 244 -16.31 -9.39 4.36
C ASP A 244 -15.43 -9.08 3.13
N ASP A 245 -15.27 -7.79 2.80
CA ASP A 245 -14.46 -7.32 1.68
C ASP A 245 -12.95 -7.53 1.95
N LEU A 246 -12.50 -7.19 3.17
CA LEU A 246 -11.10 -7.31 3.58
C LEU A 246 -10.65 -8.78 3.70
N SER A 247 -11.51 -9.68 4.15
CA SER A 247 -11.19 -11.11 4.24
C SER A 247 -10.85 -11.69 2.86
N VAL A 248 -11.70 -11.41 1.86
CA VAL A 248 -11.46 -11.84 0.47
C VAL A 248 -10.19 -11.17 -0.09
N TRP A 249 -10.07 -9.85 0.08
CA TRP A 249 -8.94 -9.11 -0.48
C TRP A 249 -7.59 -9.51 0.13
N LEU A 250 -7.52 -9.76 1.45
CA LEU A 250 -6.28 -10.08 2.13
C LEU A 250 -5.89 -11.55 2.04
N LYS A 251 -6.86 -12.48 2.12
CA LYS A 251 -6.57 -13.93 2.15
C LYS A 251 -6.47 -14.55 0.76
N GLU A 252 -7.33 -14.12 -0.15
CA GLU A 252 -7.43 -14.69 -1.50
C GLU A 252 -6.72 -13.82 -2.55
N GLU A 253 -6.35 -12.58 -2.17
CA GLU A 253 -5.83 -11.56 -3.07
C GLU A 253 -6.75 -11.45 -4.30
N ARG A 254 -8.03 -11.22 -4.00
CA ARG A 254 -9.12 -11.14 -4.95
C ARG A 254 -9.91 -9.86 -4.69
N LEU A 255 -10.34 -9.19 -5.75
CA LEU A 255 -11.29 -8.09 -5.66
C LEU A 255 -12.67 -8.69 -5.39
N PRO A 256 -13.37 -8.31 -4.31
CA PRO A 256 -14.63 -8.95 -3.95
C PRO A 256 -15.71 -8.73 -5.02
N ASP A 257 -16.63 -9.68 -5.15
CA ASP A 257 -17.69 -9.61 -6.16
C ASP A 257 -18.63 -8.44 -5.88
N GLY A 258 -18.91 -7.63 -6.90
CA GLY A 258 -19.74 -6.43 -6.74
C GLY A 258 -19.07 -5.29 -5.96
N TRP A 259 -17.79 -5.42 -5.58
CA TRP A 259 -17.07 -4.39 -4.85
C TRP A 259 -16.69 -3.20 -5.72
N GLU A 260 -16.75 -2.01 -5.13
CA GLU A 260 -16.15 -0.77 -5.65
C GLU A 260 -15.47 0.00 -4.49
N PRO A 261 -14.49 0.88 -4.77
CA PRO A 261 -13.84 1.68 -3.74
C PRO A 261 -14.83 2.52 -2.93
N ARG A 262 -14.68 2.53 -1.60
CA ARG A 262 -15.55 3.29 -0.69
C ARG A 262 -15.26 4.79 -0.71
N ARG A 263 -14.03 5.21 -1.03
CA ARG A 263 -13.71 6.61 -1.34
C ARG A 263 -14.19 6.97 -2.73
N ARG A 264 -15.14 7.90 -2.79
CA ARG A 264 -15.78 8.38 -4.04
C ARG A 264 -15.25 9.74 -4.50
N ASP A 265 -14.01 10.07 -4.14
CA ASP A 265 -13.40 11.35 -4.51
C ASP A 265 -13.38 11.54 -6.02
N ARG A 266 -13.64 12.78 -6.48
CA ARG A 266 -13.83 13.10 -7.91
C ARG A 266 -12.60 12.75 -8.74
N PHE A 267 -11.42 13.07 -8.19
CA PHE A 267 -10.12 12.83 -8.81
C PHE A 267 -9.33 11.74 -8.09
N GLY A 268 -10.01 10.90 -7.29
CA GLY A 268 -9.39 9.86 -6.47
C GLY A 268 -8.72 10.41 -5.21
N VAL A 269 -8.32 9.52 -4.31
CA VAL A 269 -7.71 9.87 -3.03
C VAL A 269 -6.32 10.50 -3.27
N SER A 270 -6.17 11.78 -2.92
CA SER A 270 -4.91 12.54 -2.98
C SER A 270 -3.89 12.07 -1.94
N MET A 271 -2.59 12.28 -2.22
CA MET A 271 -1.51 12.01 -1.26
C MET A 271 -1.71 12.82 0.02
N LEU A 272 -2.02 14.10 -0.07
CA LEU A 272 -2.20 14.97 1.09
C LEU A 272 -3.36 14.50 1.98
N SER A 273 -4.53 14.22 1.40
CA SER A 273 -5.68 13.71 2.17
C SER A 273 -5.38 12.35 2.81
N PHE A 274 -4.69 11.48 2.08
CA PHE A 274 -4.38 10.14 2.58
C PHE A 274 -3.29 10.19 3.65
N ASN A 275 -2.22 10.94 3.46
CA ASN A 275 -1.14 11.07 4.43
C ASN A 275 -1.61 11.68 5.76
N ARG A 276 -2.63 12.55 5.75
CA ARG A 276 -3.28 12.99 6.99
C ARG A 276 -3.89 11.82 7.77
N HIS A 277 -4.52 10.89 7.06
CA HIS A 277 -5.10 9.67 7.62
C HIS A 277 -4.02 8.71 8.12
N VAL A 278 -2.98 8.49 7.32
CA VAL A 278 -1.80 7.68 7.67
C VAL A 278 -1.14 8.20 8.94
N LEU A 279 -0.94 9.52 9.04
CA LEU A 279 -0.34 10.13 10.21
C LEU A 279 -1.22 9.97 11.45
N ALA A 280 -2.54 10.05 11.32
CA ALA A 280 -3.45 9.80 12.43
C ALA A 280 -3.35 8.35 12.94
N VAL A 281 -3.26 7.37 12.03
CA VAL A 281 -3.02 5.95 12.40
C VAL A 281 -1.68 5.81 13.11
N GLU A 282 -0.58 6.31 12.52
CA GLU A 282 0.77 6.17 13.09
C GLU A 282 0.90 6.82 14.47
N LEU A 283 0.36 8.03 14.65
CA LEU A 283 0.40 8.73 15.93
C LEU A 283 -0.44 8.05 17.01
N ALA A 284 -1.41 7.21 16.63
CA ALA A 284 -2.20 6.39 17.54
C ALA A 284 -1.56 5.03 17.86
N VAL A 285 -0.44 4.66 17.22
CA VAL A 285 0.24 3.40 17.51
C VAL A 285 0.92 3.49 18.86
N GLU A 286 0.37 2.77 19.83
CA GLU A 286 1.00 2.51 21.13
C GLU A 286 1.53 1.07 21.17
N GLU A 287 2.80 0.91 21.52
CA GLU A 287 3.40 -0.41 21.70
C GLU A 287 3.08 -0.95 23.10
N PRO A 288 2.35 -2.07 23.23
CA PRO A 288 2.00 -2.65 24.52
C PRO A 288 3.24 -3.22 25.25
N ASP A 289 3.11 -3.47 26.56
CA ASP A 289 4.18 -4.10 27.35
C ASP A 289 4.61 -5.44 26.71
N PRO A 290 5.91 -5.63 26.39
CA PRO A 290 6.42 -6.89 25.84
C PRO A 290 6.07 -8.15 26.64
N LYS A 291 5.86 -8.04 27.97
CA LYS A 291 5.42 -9.16 28.81
C LYS A 291 4.00 -9.60 28.47
N PHE A 292 3.09 -8.65 28.24
CA PHE A 292 1.71 -8.92 27.84
C PHE A 292 1.68 -9.62 26.48
N VAL A 293 2.43 -9.09 25.51
CA VAL A 293 2.52 -9.67 24.16
C VAL A 293 3.10 -11.09 24.21
N ARG A 294 4.19 -11.30 24.95
CA ARG A 294 4.80 -12.63 25.12
C ARG A 294 3.82 -13.64 25.74
N ALA A 295 2.98 -13.22 26.68
CA ALA A 295 1.96 -14.07 27.27
C ALA A 295 0.88 -14.44 26.24
N SER A 296 0.38 -13.46 25.48
CA SER A 296 -0.60 -13.70 24.40
C SER A 296 -0.06 -14.64 23.32
N MET A 297 1.20 -14.47 22.90
CA MET A 297 1.84 -15.36 21.92
C MET A 297 1.90 -16.81 22.42
N LYS A 298 2.24 -17.05 23.69
CA LYS A 298 2.25 -18.40 24.28
C LYS A 298 0.86 -19.03 24.29
N GLU A 299 -0.17 -18.25 24.61
CA GLU A 299 -1.55 -18.73 24.60
C GLU A 299 -2.00 -19.12 23.18
N GLN A 300 -1.59 -18.35 22.17
CA GLN A 300 -1.87 -18.65 20.76
C GLN A 300 -1.21 -19.96 20.30
N MET A 301 0.01 -20.27 20.76
CA MET A 301 0.71 -21.53 20.42
C MET A 301 0.08 -22.78 21.07
N LEU A 302 -0.74 -22.62 22.10
CA LEU A 302 -1.39 -23.72 22.83
C LEU A 302 -2.79 -24.07 22.29
N ARG A 303 -3.33 -23.24 21.39
CA ARG A 303 -4.64 -23.44 20.75
C ARG A 303 -4.46 -24.01 19.35
#